data_AF-A0A5N8UXG4-F1
#
_entry.id   AF-A0A5N8UXG4-F1
#
_cell.length_a   1.000
_cell.length_b   1.000
_cell.length_c   1.000
_cell.angle_alpha   90.00
_cell.angle_beta   90.00
_cell.angle_gamma   90.00
#
_symmetry.space_group_name_H-M   'P 1'
#
loop_
_entity.id
_entity.type
_entity.pdbx_description
1 polymer ?
#
loop_
_entity_poly.entity_id
_entity_poly.type
_entity_poly.pdbx_seq_one_letter_code
_entity_poly.pdbx_strand_id
1 'polypeptide(L)'
;MHDNSLGYDIHFDDTVYYQVIGESANDFSKDEIEESGNIITFKDSSLLRYLKEHTYLFKVTAQDDDIVHYCIQTADDWIHVLSREKPSVVPRTT
;
A
#
# COMPACT_ATOMS: atom_id res chain seq x y z
N MET A 1 -28.73 7.25 10.33
CA MET A 1 -28.54 6.07 9.44
C MET A 1 -27.27 5.41 9.93
N HIS A 2 -27.34 4.15 10.37
CA HIS A 2 -26.13 3.39 10.67
C HIS A 2 -25.47 3.09 9.33
N ASP A 3 -24.25 3.59 9.15
CA ASP A 3 -23.41 3.21 8.04
C ASP A 3 -23.02 1.74 8.26
N ASN A 4 -23.66 0.85 7.51
CA ASN A 4 -23.36 -0.58 7.49
C ASN A 4 -22.22 -0.89 6.49
N SER A 5 -21.40 0.10 6.11
CA SER A 5 -20.23 -0.16 5.27
C SER A 5 -19.29 -1.14 5.99
N LEU A 6 -19.08 -2.30 5.37
CA LEU A 6 -18.09 -3.30 5.78
C LEU A 6 -16.70 -2.73 5.47
N GLY A 7 -16.26 -1.76 6.28
CA GLY A 7 -14.91 -1.20 6.19
C GLY A 7 -13.89 -2.17 6.76
N TYR A 8 -12.65 -2.06 6.30
CA TYR A 8 -11.50 -2.73 6.90
C TYR A 8 -10.49 -1.68 7.34
N ASP A 9 -9.89 -1.88 8.50
CA ASP A 9 -8.69 -1.15 8.92
C ASP A 9 -7.46 -2.00 8.55
N ILE A 10 -6.52 -1.39 7.83
CA ILE A 10 -5.28 -2.03 7.40
C ILE A 10 -4.13 -1.40 8.18
N HIS A 11 -3.45 -2.19 9.01
CA HIS A 11 -2.36 -1.70 9.86
C HIS A 11 -1.00 -2.19 9.36
N PHE A 12 -0.04 -1.27 9.33
CA PHE A 12 1.36 -1.54 9.03
C PHE A 12 2.23 -1.07 10.19
N ASP A 13 2.76 -2.03 10.96
CA ASP A 13 3.51 -1.73 12.19
C ASP A 13 4.98 -1.35 11.91
N ASP A 14 5.56 -1.83 10.80
CA ASP A 14 6.94 -1.54 10.39
C ASP A 14 7.02 -0.95 8.97
N THR A 15 6.51 0.29 8.84
CA THR A 15 6.52 1.04 7.58
C THR A 15 7.83 1.80 7.38
N VAL A 16 8.52 1.53 6.28
CA VAL A 16 9.72 2.27 5.86
C VAL A 16 9.35 3.48 4.99
N TYR A 17 8.31 3.34 4.16
CA TYR A 17 7.86 4.38 3.24
C TYR A 17 6.38 4.21 2.92
N TYR A 18 5.66 5.32 2.74
CA TYR A 18 4.33 5.30 2.15
C TYR A 18 4.11 6.49 1.20
N GLN A 19 3.24 6.29 0.21
CA GLN A 19 2.81 7.31 -0.74
C GLN A 19 1.33 7.13 -1.06
N VAL A 20 0.57 8.23 -0.99
CA VAL A 20 -0.83 8.26 -1.41
C VAL A 20 -0.90 8.94 -2.78
N ILE A 21 -1.56 8.28 -3.72
CA ILE A 21 -1.79 8.74 -5.08
C ILE A 21 -3.30 8.81 -5.29
N GLY A 22 -3.83 10.03 -5.40
CA GLY A 22 -5.25 10.23 -5.66
C GLY A 22 -5.64 9.91 -7.10
N GLU A 23 -6.92 9.62 -7.31
CA GLU A 23 -7.57 9.28 -8.59
C GLU A 23 -7.10 10.11 -9.81
N SER A 24 -6.84 11.41 -9.65
CA SER A 24 -6.47 12.30 -10.76
C SER A 24 -5.10 12.02 -11.39
N ALA A 25 -4.28 11.17 -10.77
CA ALA A 25 -2.93 10.87 -11.23
C ALA A 25 -2.82 9.58 -12.06
N ASN A 26 -3.90 8.79 -12.17
CA ASN A 26 -3.87 7.51 -12.88
C ASN A 26 -5.08 7.35 -13.83
N ASP A 27 -4.79 7.29 -15.14
CA ASP A 27 -5.74 7.02 -16.22
C ASP A 27 -5.88 5.51 -16.44
N PHE A 28 -6.32 4.79 -15.39
CA PHE A 28 -6.74 3.40 -15.52
C PHE A 28 -8.26 3.37 -15.37
N SER A 29 -8.94 2.82 -16.38
CA SER A 29 -10.39 2.66 -16.42
C SER A 29 -10.87 2.08 -15.10
N LYS A 30 -11.73 2.81 -14.40
CA LYS A 30 -12.37 2.48 -13.11
C LYS A 30 -13.17 1.16 -13.12
N ASP A 31 -13.14 0.42 -14.21
CA ASP A 31 -13.99 -0.73 -14.50
C ASP A 31 -13.48 -2.06 -13.91
N GLU A 32 -12.28 -2.11 -13.31
CA GLU A 32 -11.67 -3.37 -12.82
C GLU A 32 -11.27 -3.41 -11.33
N ILE A 33 -11.46 -2.33 -10.56
CA ILE A 33 -11.16 -2.37 -9.12
C ILE A 33 -12.44 -2.80 -8.37
N GLU A 34 -12.42 -4.00 -7.78
CA GLU A 34 -13.51 -4.49 -6.95
C GLU A 34 -13.86 -3.47 -5.85
N GLU A 35 -15.15 -3.25 -5.58
CA GLU A 35 -15.63 -2.31 -4.55
C GLU A 35 -15.04 -2.60 -3.15
N SER A 36 -14.59 -3.84 -2.90
CA SER A 36 -13.92 -4.24 -1.66
C SER A 36 -12.47 -3.76 -1.54
N GLY A 37 -11.88 -3.19 -2.59
CA GLY A 37 -10.48 -2.83 -2.67
C GLY A 37 -9.55 -4.04 -2.79
N ASN A 38 -8.32 -3.81 -3.26
CA ASN A 38 -7.31 -4.85 -3.48
C ASN A 38 -6.02 -4.52 -2.75
N ILE A 39 -5.37 -5.53 -2.16
CA ILE A 39 -3.99 -5.42 -1.66
C ILE A 39 -3.08 -6.24 -2.56
N ILE A 40 -2.32 -5.56 -3.42
CA ILE A 40 -1.37 -6.18 -4.33
C ILE A 40 0.01 -6.17 -3.67
N THR A 41 0.72 -7.30 -3.76
CA THR A 41 2.05 -7.47 -3.15
C THR A 41 3.11 -7.65 -4.22
N PHE A 42 4.19 -6.88 -4.12
CA PHE A 42 5.35 -6.94 -5.02
C PHE A 42 6.62 -7.20 -4.22
N LYS A 43 7.32 -8.30 -4.54
CA LYS A 43 8.66 -8.58 -4.01
C LYS A 43 9.76 -7.80 -4.74
N ASP A 44 9.49 -7.42 -5.99
CA ASP A 44 10.32 -6.51 -6.77
C ASP A 44 9.41 -5.55 -7.52
N SER A 45 9.70 -4.25 -7.46
CA SER A 45 8.93 -3.21 -8.15
C SER A 45 9.82 -2.03 -8.51
N SER A 46 9.45 -1.29 -9.54
CA SER A 46 10.18 -0.11 -9.99
C SER A 46 10.34 0.93 -8.87
N LEU A 47 9.31 1.15 -8.05
CA LEU A 47 9.37 2.03 -6.88
C LEU A 47 10.39 1.55 -5.85
N LEU A 48 10.32 0.27 -5.45
CA LEU A 48 11.25 -0.31 -4.47
C LEU A 48 12.70 -0.22 -4.97
N ARG A 49 12.95 -0.55 -6.23
CA ARG A 49 14.28 -0.43 -6.85
C ARG A 49 14.77 1.01 -6.89
N TYR A 50 13.92 1.92 -7.36
CA TYR A 50 14.26 3.34 -7.44
C TYR A 50 14.66 3.88 -6.06
N LEU A 51 13.86 3.61 -5.02
CA LEU A 51 14.14 4.09 -3.67
C LEU A 51 15.40 3.45 -3.08
N LYS A 52 15.64 2.15 -3.30
CA LYS A 52 16.89 1.46 -2.91
C LYS A 52 18.13 2.08 -3.56
N GLU A 53 18.05 2.41 -4.85
CA GLU A 53 19.18 2.93 -5.64
C GLU A 53 19.43 4.43 -5.38
N HIS A 54 18.38 5.23 -5.18
CA HIS A 54 18.45 6.69 -5.27
C HIS A 54 18.20 7.43 -3.95
N THR A 55 17.80 6.76 -2.88
CA THR A 55 17.58 7.43 -1.58
C THR A 55 18.62 7.02 -0.55
N TYR A 56 18.88 7.93 0.39
CA TYR A 56 19.74 7.63 1.53
C TYR A 56 19.02 6.77 2.58
N LEU A 57 17.67 6.81 2.60
CA LEU A 57 16.83 6.01 3.50
C LEU A 57 17.25 4.53 3.49
N PHE A 58 17.30 3.93 2.30
CA PHE A 58 17.71 2.53 2.13
C PHE A 58 19.22 2.28 2.25
N LYS A 59 20.04 3.33 2.40
CA LYS A 59 21.47 3.18 2.74
C LYS A 59 21.70 3.09 4.24
N VAL A 60 20.77 3.58 5.06
CA VAL A 60 20.88 3.61 6.53
C VAL A 60 19.85 2.73 7.24
N THR A 61 18.75 2.39 6.57
CA THR A 61 17.91 1.27 6.96
C THR A 61 18.63 -0.01 6.56
N ALA A 62 18.76 -0.98 7.48
CA ALA A 62 19.29 -2.29 7.14
C ALA A 62 18.56 -2.82 5.91
N GLN A 63 19.30 -3.12 4.84
CA GLN A 63 18.75 -3.67 3.62
C GLN A 63 18.40 -5.14 3.87
N ASP A 64 17.29 -5.38 4.55
CA ASP A 64 16.75 -6.71 4.63
C ASP A 64 16.01 -6.99 3.32
N ASP A 65 16.25 -8.18 2.76
CA ASP A 65 15.47 -8.75 1.65
C ASP A 65 13.98 -8.91 1.99
N ASP A 66 13.62 -8.60 3.24
CA ASP A 66 12.29 -8.67 3.82
C ASP A 66 11.41 -7.44 3.53
N ILE A 67 11.95 -6.36 2.93
CA ILE A 67 11.12 -5.20 2.56
C ILE A 67 10.24 -5.55 1.34
N VAL A 68 8.92 -5.52 1.57
CA VAL A 68 7.89 -5.83 0.58
C VAL A 68 7.12 -4.56 0.22
N HIS A 69 6.78 -4.43 -1.05
CA HIS A 69 5.92 -3.36 -1.55
C HIS A 69 4.47 -3.82 -1.60
N TYR A 70 3.60 -3.13 -0.88
CA TYR A 70 2.15 -3.27 -0.90
C TYR A 70 1.52 -2.10 -1.67
N CYS A 71 0.62 -2.39 -2.59
CA CYS A 71 -0.25 -1.40 -3.22
C CYS A 71 -1.68 -1.69 -2.77
N ILE A 72 -2.25 -0.78 -1.98
CA ILE A 72 -3.66 -0.81 -1.58
C ILE A 72 -4.43 0.03 -2.58
N GLN A 73 -5.35 -0.60 -3.29
CA GLN A 73 -6.21 0.04 -4.27
C GLN A 73 -7.61 0.13 -3.68
N THR A 74 -8.13 1.34 -3.63
CA THR A 74 -9.53 1.62 -3.34
C THR A 74 -10.18 2.23 -4.58
N ALA A 75 -11.49 2.52 -4.52
CA ALA A 75 -12.16 3.24 -5.59
C ALA A 75 -11.52 4.61 -5.86
N ASP A 76 -11.11 5.32 -4.80
CA ASP A 76 -10.71 6.74 -4.88
C ASP A 76 -9.18 6.97 -4.80
N ASP A 77 -8.48 6.08 -4.08
CA ASP A 77 -7.07 6.25 -3.73
C ASP A 77 -6.25 4.98 -3.95
N TRP A 78 -5.00 5.19 -4.33
CA TRP A 78 -3.97 4.17 -4.39
C TRP A 78 -2.89 4.50 -3.38
N ILE A 79 -2.62 3.56 -2.49
CA ILE A 79 -1.65 3.73 -1.41
C ILE A 79 -0.52 2.73 -1.62
N HIS A 80 0.67 3.25 -1.88
CA HIS A 80 1.88 2.45 -1.90
C HIS A 80 2.51 2.45 -0.51
N VAL A 81 2.82 1.27 0.02
CA VAL A 81 3.47 1.08 1.33
C VAL A 81 4.64 0.12 1.17
N LEU A 82 5.82 0.52 1.63
CA LEU A 82 6.97 -0.37 1.78
C LEU A 82 7.11 -0.74 3.24
N SER A 83 6.96 -2.02 3.56
CA SER A 83 6.95 -2.53 4.93
C SER A 83 7.84 -3.77 5.04
N ARG A 84 8.45 -3.96 6.21
CA ARG A 84 9.19 -5.19 6.55
C ARG A 84 8.27 -6.29 7.08
N GLU A 85 7.06 -5.92 7.47
CA GLU A 85 6.07 -6.84 8.00
C GLU A 85 4.82 -6.87 7.12
N LYS A 86 4.15 -8.03 7.12
CA LYS A 86 2.86 -8.19 6.46
C LYS A 86 1.80 -7.36 7.21
N PRO A 87 0.93 -6.61 6.52
CA PRO A 87 -0.13 -5.87 7.19
C PRO A 87 -1.12 -6.80 7.87
N SER A 88 -1.70 -6.30 8.97
CA SER A 88 -2.92 -6.89 9.53
C SER A 88 -4.15 -6.19 8.93
N VAL A 89 -5.17 -6.98 8.62
CA VAL A 89 -6.44 -6.49 8.07
C VAL A 89 -7.54 -6.88 9.05
N VAL A 90 -8.20 -5.88 9.62
CA VAL A 90 -9.21 -6.08 10.66
C VAL A 90 -10.54 -5.51 10.16
N PRO A 91 -11.66 -6.26 10.24
CA PRO A 91 -12.97 -5.69 9.96
C PRO A 91 -13.24 -4.52 10.91
N ARG A 92 -13.64 -3.38 10.36
CA ARG A 92 -14.04 -2.23 11.16
C ARG A 92 -15.32 -2.62 11.90
N THR A 93 -15.21 -2.71 13.23
CA THR A 93 -16.35 -2.95 14.11
C THR A 93 -16.87 -1.58 14.55
N THR A 94 -18.02 -1.19 14.01
CA THR A 94 -18.75 0.03 14.41
C THR A 94 -19.52 -0.15 15.70
#